data_AF-A0A1J3JA94-F1
#
_entry.id   AF-A0A1J3JA94-F1
#
_cell.length_a   1.000
_cell.length_b   1.000
_cell.length_c   1.000
_cell.angle_alpha   90.00
_cell.angle_beta   90.00
_cell.angle_gamma   90.00
#
_symmetry.space_group_name_H-M   'P 1'
#
loop_
_entity.id
_entity.type
_entity.pdbx_description
1 polymer ?
#
loop_
_entity_poly.entity_id
_entity_poly.type
_entity_poly.pdbx_seq_one_letter_code
_entity_poly.pdbx_strand_id
1 'polypeptide(L)'
;MDPEESKTPVLESVLSSFSKSSLESTINSFLSFPDSALFSNNFFFDRVLHEFLSSCDDNDYVKDQLIDRTLRRLLLLLESTKRCLRKQLTLHNSISWFLLPDLTIKVFSMLDTKSLMQVAACCTMFNKSAMEPLCYSHIDLTTAFAHADDGVVCTMKVDTKSLMQVKSLLLQRAGKELRSLTLGRPTHQNEYATILLSAYCLAPLSPDMDFTGVLFRSLHLYNIILNEMFLCTALSACSNPIDLKIVEL
;
A
#
# COMPACT_ATOMS: atom_id res chain seq x y z
N MET A 1 -3.34 24.00 66.19
CA MET A 1 -3.38 23.84 64.73
C MET A 1 -2.66 22.55 64.42
N ASP A 2 -3.50 21.54 64.27
CA ASP A 2 -3.45 20.37 63.40
C ASP A 2 -2.17 19.53 63.23
N PRO A 3 -2.30 18.19 63.43
CA PRO A 3 -1.38 17.17 62.95
C PRO A 3 -1.76 16.72 61.53
N GLU A 4 -0.80 16.39 60.67
CA GLU A 4 -1.06 15.54 59.50
C GLU A 4 -0.18 14.28 59.53
N GLU A 5 -0.82 13.20 59.97
CA GLU A 5 -0.62 11.83 59.51
C GLU A 5 -0.69 11.78 57.97
N SER A 6 0.29 11.19 57.27
CA SER A 6 0.46 9.75 57.01
C SER A 6 -0.24 9.23 55.75
N LYS A 7 0.54 8.43 55.01
CA LYS A 7 0.16 7.31 54.15
C LYS A 7 -0.25 7.59 52.70
N THR A 8 0.77 7.69 51.85
CA THR A 8 0.73 7.24 50.45
C THR A 8 1.89 6.29 50.09
N PRO A 9 2.02 5.05 50.64
CA PRO A 9 3.03 4.11 50.16
C PRO A 9 2.47 2.89 49.41
N VAL A 10 1.15 2.78 49.19
CA VAL A 10 0.57 1.49 48.73
C VAL A 10 0.57 1.34 47.21
N LEU A 11 0.31 2.39 46.42
CA LEU A 11 0.18 2.23 44.95
C LEU A 11 1.51 2.11 44.19
N GLU A 12 2.62 2.68 44.70
CA GLU A 12 3.93 2.53 44.05
C GLU A 12 4.57 1.15 44.31
N SER A 13 4.19 0.48 45.39
CA SER A 13 4.75 -0.83 45.78
C SER A 13 4.25 -2.01 44.91
N VAL A 14 3.05 -1.90 44.32
CA VAL A 14 2.47 -2.96 43.48
C VAL A 14 3.01 -2.91 42.04
N LEU A 15 3.49 -1.76 41.58
CA LEU A 15 3.93 -1.56 40.20
C LEU A 15 5.45 -1.71 39.98
N SER A 16 6.27 -1.76 41.04
CA SER A 16 7.75 -1.75 40.89
C SER A 16 8.42 -3.14 40.81
N SER A 17 7.67 -4.25 40.91
CA SER A 17 8.23 -5.61 40.85
C SER A 17 7.84 -6.44 39.63
N PHE A 18 7.07 -5.88 38.68
CA PHE A 18 6.74 -6.58 37.44
C PHE A 18 7.93 -6.63 36.49
N SER A 19 8.72 -7.70 36.59
CA SER A 19 9.77 -8.01 35.62
C SER A 19 9.14 -8.29 34.25
N LYS A 20 9.82 -7.86 33.18
CA LYS A 20 9.41 -8.12 31.78
C LYS A 20 9.07 -9.60 31.54
N SER A 21 9.85 -10.51 32.13
CA SER A 21 9.65 -11.96 32.06
C SER A 21 8.34 -12.44 32.71
N SER A 22 7.90 -11.81 33.79
CA SER A 22 6.61 -12.12 34.43
C SER A 22 5.43 -11.73 33.55
N LEU A 23 5.51 -10.55 32.92
CA LEU A 23 4.50 -10.09 31.99
C LEU A 23 4.43 -10.99 30.74
N GLU A 24 5.57 -11.38 30.18
CA GLU A 24 5.64 -12.31 29.05
C GLU A 24 5.00 -13.66 29.39
N SER A 25 5.31 -14.22 30.56
CA SER A 25 4.68 -15.46 31.03
C SER A 25 3.16 -15.31 31.18
N THR A 26 2.69 -14.19 31.72
CA THR A 26 1.25 -13.92 31.91
C THR A 26 0.53 -13.83 30.56
N ILE A 27 1.12 -13.11 29.60
CA ILE A 27 0.58 -13.00 28.24
C ILE A 27 0.57 -14.38 27.56
N ASN A 28 1.63 -15.18 27.69
CA ASN A 28 1.68 -16.52 27.10
C ASN A 28 0.62 -17.44 27.68
N SER A 29 0.38 -17.40 28.99
CA SER A 29 -0.69 -18.17 29.64
C SER A 29 -2.07 -17.73 29.14
N PHE A 30 -2.30 -16.42 28.98
CA PHE A 30 -3.54 -15.90 28.41
C PHE A 30 -3.76 -16.37 26.96
N LEU A 31 -2.73 -16.29 26.11
CA LEU A 31 -2.80 -16.70 24.70
C LEU A 31 -2.91 -18.21 24.50
N SER A 32 -2.41 -19.01 25.44
CA SER A 32 -2.47 -20.47 25.39
C SER A 32 -3.77 -21.03 25.99
N PHE A 33 -4.62 -20.16 26.53
CA PHE A 33 -5.87 -20.59 27.15
C PHE A 33 -6.83 -21.11 26.06
N PRO A 34 -7.39 -22.32 26.20
CA PRO A 34 -8.24 -22.90 25.17
C PRO A 34 -9.54 -22.12 25.01
N ASP A 35 -10.08 -22.12 23.77
CA ASP A 35 -11.38 -21.54 23.43
C ASP A 35 -12.49 -22.23 24.25
N SER A 36 -12.73 -21.70 25.45
CA SER A 36 -13.73 -22.15 26.39
C SER A 36 -14.96 -21.26 26.28
N ALA A 37 -16.12 -21.75 26.72
CA ALA A 37 -17.37 -20.94 26.79
C ALA A 37 -17.22 -19.61 27.58
N LEU A 38 -16.15 -19.49 28.39
CA LEU A 38 -15.75 -18.27 29.09
C LEU A 38 -15.47 -17.08 28.15
N PHE A 39 -14.99 -17.34 26.92
CA PHE A 39 -14.73 -16.30 25.92
C PHE A 39 -15.87 -16.12 24.91
N SER A 40 -16.95 -16.93 24.98
CA SER A 40 -18.09 -16.75 24.08
C SER A 40 -18.94 -15.53 24.45
N ASN A 41 -18.86 -15.08 25.71
CA ASN A 41 -19.66 -13.99 26.23
C ASN A 41 -18.72 -12.92 26.83
N ASN A 42 -18.88 -11.66 26.43
CA ASN A 42 -18.06 -10.52 26.89
C ASN A 42 -18.12 -10.29 28.42
N PHE A 43 -19.09 -10.92 29.10
CA PHE A 43 -19.35 -10.80 30.53
C PHE A 43 -18.12 -11.04 31.43
N PHE A 44 -17.19 -11.90 31.02
CA PHE A 44 -15.96 -12.13 31.78
C PHE A 44 -15.07 -10.88 31.78
N PHE A 45 -14.79 -10.31 30.61
CA PHE A 45 -13.98 -9.11 30.49
C PHE A 45 -14.66 -7.90 31.14
N ASP A 46 -15.98 -7.76 30.95
CA ASP A 46 -16.75 -6.68 31.57
C ASP A 46 -16.67 -6.74 33.10
N ARG A 47 -16.82 -7.93 33.68
CA ARG A 47 -16.68 -8.14 35.14
C ARG A 47 -15.28 -7.81 35.62
N VAL A 48 -14.24 -8.30 34.94
CA VAL A 48 -12.84 -8.06 35.33
C VAL A 48 -12.48 -6.58 35.23
N LEU A 49 -12.95 -5.89 34.18
CA LEU A 49 -12.75 -4.45 34.02
C LEU A 49 -13.52 -3.66 35.10
N HIS A 50 -14.76 -4.03 35.39
CA HIS A 50 -15.55 -3.39 36.44
C HIS A 50 -14.88 -3.57 37.81
N GLU A 51 -14.42 -4.77 38.13
CA GLU A 51 -13.72 -5.07 39.39
C GLU A 51 -12.40 -4.28 39.49
N PHE A 52 -11.63 -4.24 38.40
CA PHE A 52 -10.42 -3.44 38.30
C PHE A 52 -10.67 -1.94 38.53
N LEU A 53 -11.72 -1.37 37.92
CA LEU A 53 -12.08 0.04 38.10
C LEU A 53 -12.67 0.34 39.49
N SER A 54 -13.40 -0.61 40.09
CA SER A 54 -13.96 -0.47 41.44
C SER A 54 -12.92 -0.56 42.55
N SER A 55 -11.76 -1.17 42.28
CA SER A 55 -10.65 -1.25 43.23
C SER A 55 -9.86 0.06 43.40
N CYS A 56 -10.15 1.06 42.56
CA CYS A 56 -9.51 2.37 42.56
C CYS A 56 -10.38 3.40 43.32
N ASP A 57 -9.71 4.39 43.92
CA ASP A 57 -10.36 5.50 44.65
C ASP A 57 -11.38 6.25 43.76
N ASP A 58 -12.36 6.92 44.36
CA ASP A 58 -13.52 7.53 43.66
C ASP A 58 -13.20 8.82 42.86
N ASN A 59 -12.00 8.89 42.29
CA ASN A 59 -11.59 9.96 41.38
C ASN A 59 -11.79 9.54 39.92
N ASP A 60 -12.84 10.09 39.29
CA ASP A 60 -13.20 9.80 37.90
C ASP A 60 -12.05 10.04 36.90
N TYR A 61 -11.19 11.02 37.16
CA TYR A 61 -10.03 11.30 36.29
C TYR A 61 -9.03 10.13 36.23
N VAL A 62 -8.83 9.42 37.35
CA VAL A 62 -7.91 8.27 37.42
C VAL A 62 -8.50 7.07 36.68
N LYS A 63 -9.82 6.86 36.80
CA LYS A 63 -10.56 5.81 36.10
C LYS A 63 -10.48 5.99 34.58
N ASP A 64 -10.71 7.20 34.07
CA ASP A 64 -10.59 7.51 32.64
C ASP A 64 -9.18 7.24 32.10
N GLN A 65 -8.14 7.66 32.84
CA GLN A 65 -6.76 7.44 32.44
C GLN A 65 -6.38 5.96 32.39
N LEU A 66 -6.96 5.15 33.29
CA LEU A 66 -6.77 3.69 33.29
C LEU A 66 -7.48 3.02 32.12
N ILE A 67 -8.70 3.47 31.77
CA ILE A 67 -9.44 2.98 30.61
C ILE A 67 -8.65 3.25 29.33
N ASP A 68 -8.19 4.48 29.11
CA ASP A 68 -7.41 4.84 27.91
C ASP A 68 -6.13 4.01 27.80
N ARG A 69 -5.40 3.85 28.91
CA ARG A 69 -4.20 2.98 28.94
C ARG A 69 -4.53 1.53 28.62
N THR A 70 -5.64 1.01 29.13
CA THR A 70 -6.07 -0.38 28.90
C THR A 70 -6.45 -0.58 27.43
N LEU A 71 -7.26 0.33 26.88
CA LEU A 71 -7.61 0.35 25.46
C LEU A 71 -6.37 0.38 24.58
N ARG A 72 -5.43 1.28 24.86
CA ARG A 72 -4.18 1.39 24.10
C ARG A 72 -3.38 0.08 24.12
N ARG A 73 -3.29 -0.60 25.26
CA ARG A 73 -2.59 -1.90 25.38
C ARG A 73 -3.30 -3.00 24.60
N LEU A 74 -4.63 -3.08 24.67
CA LEU A 74 -5.42 -4.07 23.92
C LEU A 74 -5.33 -3.84 22.40
N LEU A 75 -5.34 -2.59 21.96
CA LEU A 75 -5.15 -2.24 20.55
C LEU A 75 -3.77 -2.65 20.04
N LEU A 76 -2.72 -2.49 20.85
CA LEU A 76 -1.37 -2.95 20.49
C LEU A 76 -1.30 -4.47 20.35
N LEU A 77 -1.94 -5.22 21.25
CA LEU A 77 -2.01 -6.68 21.16
C LEU A 77 -2.78 -7.10 19.90
N LEU A 78 -3.94 -6.50 19.64
CA LEU A 78 -4.76 -6.76 18.46
C LEU A 78 -3.98 -6.53 17.16
N GLU A 79 -3.31 -5.38 17.02
CA GLU A 79 -2.54 -5.08 15.81
C GLU A 79 -1.33 -6.01 15.66
N SER A 80 -0.75 -6.47 16.76
CA SER A 80 0.34 -7.46 16.75
C SER A 80 -0.16 -8.84 16.29
N THR A 81 -1.33 -9.28 16.76
CA THR A 81 -1.98 -10.52 16.32
C THR A 81 -2.33 -10.45 14.83
N LYS A 82 -2.92 -9.34 14.37
CA LYS A 82 -3.18 -9.11 12.94
C LYS A 82 -1.90 -9.18 12.11
N ARG A 83 -0.80 -8.57 12.59
CA ARG A 83 0.51 -8.64 11.92
C ARG A 83 1.05 -10.08 11.86
N CYS A 84 0.89 -10.86 12.92
CA CYS A 84 1.29 -12.27 12.95
C CYS A 84 0.50 -13.09 11.91
N LEU A 85 -0.82 -12.92 11.86
CA LEU A 85 -1.68 -13.58 10.89
C LEU A 85 -1.29 -13.22 9.44
N ARG A 86 -1.02 -11.94 9.16
CA ARG A 86 -0.51 -11.50 7.85
C ARG A 86 0.81 -12.19 7.46
N LYS A 87 1.73 -12.37 8.42
CA LYS A 87 3.00 -13.09 8.20
C LYS A 87 2.76 -14.58 7.91
N GLN A 88 1.85 -15.21 8.64
CA GLN A 88 1.50 -16.61 8.43
C GLN A 88 0.86 -16.84 7.06
N LEU A 89 -0.08 -15.99 6.64
CA LEU A 89 -0.65 -16.03 5.29
C LEU A 89 0.40 -15.81 4.20
N THR A 90 1.36 -14.91 4.43
CA THR A 90 2.47 -14.69 3.50
C THR A 90 3.33 -15.95 3.34
N LEU A 91 3.65 -16.64 4.43
CA LEU A 91 4.37 -17.92 4.41
C LEU A 91 3.58 -19.00 3.69
N HIS A 92 2.29 -19.16 4.01
CA HIS A 92 1.40 -20.10 3.33
C HIS A 92 1.35 -19.86 1.82
N ASN A 93 1.20 -18.60 1.40
CA ASN A 93 1.19 -18.22 -0.02
C ASN A 93 2.52 -18.55 -0.70
N SER A 94 3.66 -18.31 -0.04
CA SER A 94 4.97 -18.69 -0.59
C SER A 94 5.17 -20.21 -0.69
N ILE A 95 4.64 -20.99 0.25
CA ILE A 95 4.73 -22.46 0.22
C ILE A 95 3.80 -23.06 -0.84
N SER A 96 2.61 -22.47 -1.01
CA SER A 96 1.60 -22.94 -1.97
C SER A 96 1.92 -22.52 -3.41
N TRP A 97 2.75 -21.49 -3.59
CA TRP A 97 3.14 -21.01 -4.90
C TRP A 97 4.29 -21.85 -5.46
N PHE A 98 3.98 -22.62 -6.51
CA PHE A 98 4.89 -23.62 -7.07
C PHE A 98 6.02 -23.03 -7.94
N LEU A 99 5.92 -21.76 -8.34
CA LEU A 99 6.93 -21.13 -9.20
C LEU A 99 8.02 -20.46 -8.36
N LEU A 100 9.27 -20.65 -8.78
CA LEU A 100 10.40 -19.87 -8.25
C LEU A 100 10.20 -18.37 -8.53
N PRO A 101 10.84 -17.48 -7.73
CA PRO A 101 10.73 -16.02 -7.92
C PRO A 101 11.02 -15.59 -9.36
N ASP A 102 12.10 -16.09 -9.96
CA ASP A 102 12.51 -15.73 -11.34
C ASP A 102 11.45 -16.11 -12.38
N LEU A 103 10.83 -17.28 -12.23
CA LEU A 103 9.73 -17.72 -13.11
C LEU A 103 8.47 -16.89 -12.89
N THR A 104 8.20 -16.51 -11.64
CA THR A 104 7.06 -15.64 -11.30
C THR A 104 7.22 -14.26 -11.93
N ILE A 105 8.40 -13.65 -11.81
CA ILE A 105 8.74 -12.37 -12.45
C ILE A 105 8.61 -12.48 -13.97
N LYS A 106 9.09 -13.60 -14.55
CA LYS A 106 8.97 -13.83 -16.00
C LYS A 106 7.52 -13.92 -16.44
N VAL A 107 6.67 -14.66 -15.72
CA VAL A 107 5.23 -14.71 -15.99
C VAL A 107 4.59 -13.33 -15.84
N PHE A 108 4.94 -12.58 -14.79
CA PHE A 108 4.40 -11.25 -14.55
C PHE A 108 4.80 -10.25 -15.64
N SER A 109 6.01 -10.36 -16.19
CA SER A 109 6.46 -9.56 -17.35
C SER A 109 5.69 -9.83 -18.64
N MET A 110 4.89 -10.90 -18.70
CA MET A 110 4.03 -11.23 -19.84
C MET A 110 2.58 -10.80 -19.63
N LEU A 111 2.24 -10.26 -18.45
CA LEU A 111 0.90 -9.75 -18.17
C LEU A 111 0.73 -8.35 -18.77
N ASP A 112 -0.51 -8.00 -19.13
CA ASP A 112 -0.84 -6.62 -19.44
C ASP A 112 -0.81 -5.77 -18.15
N THR A 113 -0.71 -4.44 -18.30
CA THR A 113 -0.60 -3.52 -17.16
C THR A 113 -1.75 -3.71 -16.17
N LYS A 114 -2.97 -3.98 -16.65
CA LYS A 114 -4.15 -4.16 -15.82
C LYS A 114 -4.07 -5.43 -14.97
N SER A 115 -3.79 -6.59 -15.57
CA SER A 115 -3.65 -7.83 -14.80
C SER A 115 -2.44 -7.80 -13.87
N LEU A 116 -1.33 -7.17 -14.26
CA LEU A 116 -0.17 -7.01 -13.38
C LEU A 116 -0.53 -6.23 -12.10
N MET A 117 -1.30 -5.15 -12.22
CA MET A 117 -1.77 -4.37 -11.07
C MET A 117 -2.70 -5.17 -10.15
N GLN A 118 -3.59 -5.97 -10.74
CA GLN A 118 -4.48 -6.84 -9.97
C GLN A 118 -3.67 -7.88 -9.19
N VAL A 119 -2.72 -8.55 -9.85
CA VAL A 119 -1.83 -9.54 -9.24
C VAL A 119 -1.00 -8.93 -8.10
N ALA A 120 -0.47 -7.71 -8.30
CA ALA A 120 0.28 -6.99 -7.26
C ALA A 120 -0.58 -6.68 -6.02
N ALA A 121 -1.89 -6.49 -6.18
CA ALA A 121 -2.81 -6.23 -5.08
C ALA A 121 -3.26 -7.51 -4.34
N CYS A 122 -3.09 -8.70 -4.93
CA CYS A 122 -3.60 -9.95 -4.35
C CYS A 122 -2.88 -10.35 -3.05
N CYS A 123 -1.55 -10.29 -3.01
CA CYS A 123 -0.78 -10.62 -1.81
C CYS A 123 0.61 -10.00 -1.80
N THR A 124 1.26 -9.99 -0.63
CA THR A 124 2.61 -9.42 -0.44
C THR A 124 3.69 -10.10 -1.26
N MET A 125 3.59 -11.41 -1.50
CA MET A 125 4.56 -12.17 -2.30
C MET A 125 4.48 -11.79 -3.79
N PHE A 126 3.27 -11.71 -4.33
CA PHE A 126 3.06 -11.22 -5.68
C PHE A 126 3.42 -9.75 -5.81
N ASN A 127 3.05 -8.91 -4.84
CA ASN A 127 3.45 -7.51 -4.84
C ASN A 127 4.98 -7.37 -4.97
N LYS A 128 5.76 -8.09 -4.15
CA LYS A 128 7.23 -8.08 -4.24
C LYS A 128 7.75 -8.49 -5.63
N SER A 129 7.20 -9.56 -6.21
CA SER A 129 7.62 -10.03 -7.53
C SER A 129 7.20 -9.06 -8.64
N ALA A 130 6.04 -8.43 -8.50
CA ALA A 130 5.52 -7.44 -9.44
C ALA A 130 6.27 -6.11 -9.38
N MET A 131 6.94 -5.78 -8.26
CA MET A 131 7.78 -4.58 -8.15
C MET A 131 9.08 -4.67 -8.96
N GLU A 132 9.45 -5.84 -9.47
CA GLU A 132 10.66 -6.00 -10.29
C GLU A 132 10.56 -5.20 -11.60
N PRO A 133 11.61 -4.45 -12.00
CA PRO A 133 11.55 -3.57 -13.17
C PRO A 133 11.15 -4.26 -14.47
N LEU A 134 11.56 -5.53 -14.64
CA LEU A 134 11.22 -6.35 -15.81
C LEU A 134 9.71 -6.51 -16.02
N CYS A 135 8.92 -6.51 -14.94
CA CYS A 135 7.46 -6.61 -15.00
C CYS A 135 6.82 -5.40 -15.68
N TYR A 136 7.53 -4.27 -15.71
CA TYR A 136 7.07 -3.01 -16.33
C TYR A 136 7.84 -2.67 -17.61
N SER A 137 8.46 -3.66 -18.26
CA SER A 137 9.17 -3.44 -19.53
C SER A 137 8.23 -3.02 -20.67
N HIS A 138 6.96 -3.41 -20.62
CA HIS A 138 5.92 -3.00 -21.56
C HIS A 138 4.76 -2.39 -20.80
N ILE A 139 4.56 -1.08 -20.93
CA ILE A 139 3.49 -0.36 -20.24
C ILE A 139 2.47 0.11 -21.29
N ASP A 140 1.26 -0.43 -21.19
CA ASP A 140 0.09 0.06 -21.91
C ASP A 140 -0.93 0.64 -20.93
N LEU A 141 -1.22 1.93 -21.08
CA LEU A 141 -2.21 2.63 -20.26
C LEU A 141 -3.47 3.01 -21.04
N THR A 142 -3.62 2.56 -22.29
CA THR A 142 -4.78 2.88 -23.12
C THR A 142 -6.10 2.39 -22.52
N THR A 143 -6.10 1.22 -21.89
CA THR A 143 -7.27 0.61 -21.24
C THR A 143 -7.71 1.34 -19.97
N ALA A 144 -6.80 2.04 -19.28
CA ALA A 144 -7.15 2.88 -18.14
C ALA A 144 -8.04 4.06 -18.56
N PHE A 145 -7.99 4.47 -19.82
CA PHE A 145 -8.83 5.52 -20.39
C PHE A 145 -10.13 5.01 -20.98
N ALA A 146 -10.32 3.69 -21.16
CA ALA A 146 -11.52 3.12 -21.78
C ALA A 146 -12.70 2.96 -20.82
N HIS A 147 -12.45 2.85 -19.52
CA HIS A 147 -13.49 2.62 -18.49
C HIS A 147 -13.82 3.86 -17.64
N ALA A 148 -13.35 5.04 -18.06
CA ALA A 148 -13.77 6.29 -17.46
C ALA A 148 -15.19 6.62 -17.90
N ASP A 149 -16.18 6.30 -17.06
CA ASP A 149 -17.59 6.63 -17.26
C ASP A 149 -17.76 8.14 -17.48
N ASP A 150 -18.57 8.57 -18.44
CA ASP A 150 -18.64 9.97 -18.93
C ASP A 150 -18.98 10.98 -17.80
N GLY A 151 -19.66 10.52 -16.74
CA GLY A 151 -19.92 11.31 -15.53
C GLY A 151 -18.70 11.48 -14.60
N VAL A 152 -17.78 10.53 -14.62
CA VAL A 152 -16.48 10.55 -13.92
C VAL A 152 -15.39 11.24 -14.76
N VAL A 153 -15.59 11.37 -16.08
CA VAL A 153 -14.67 12.10 -16.97
C VAL A 153 -14.58 13.60 -16.61
N CYS A 154 -15.67 14.19 -16.11
CA CYS A 154 -15.67 15.55 -15.55
C CYS A 154 -14.88 15.65 -14.22
N THR A 155 -14.85 14.59 -13.40
CA THR A 155 -13.97 14.52 -12.21
C THR A 155 -12.55 14.06 -12.53
N MET A 156 -12.29 13.44 -13.69
CA MET A 156 -10.94 13.09 -14.15
C MET A 156 -10.11 14.28 -14.65
N LYS A 157 -10.75 15.42 -14.99
CA LYS A 157 -10.01 16.70 -15.06
C LYS A 157 -9.41 17.09 -13.70
N VAL A 158 -10.08 16.71 -12.60
CA VAL A 158 -9.68 17.02 -11.21
C VAL A 158 -8.64 16.02 -10.67
N ASP A 159 -8.64 14.76 -11.14
CA ASP A 159 -7.69 13.72 -10.70
C ASP A 159 -6.51 13.45 -11.65
N THR A 160 -6.15 14.42 -12.49
CA THR A 160 -4.92 14.38 -13.30
C THR A 160 -3.67 14.15 -12.43
N LYS A 161 -3.67 14.59 -11.17
CA LYS A 161 -2.60 14.38 -10.20
C LYS A 161 -2.42 12.91 -9.80
N SER A 162 -3.52 12.19 -9.56
CA SER A 162 -3.50 10.76 -9.18
C SER A 162 -3.09 9.89 -10.36
N LEU A 163 -3.58 10.20 -11.57
CA LEU A 163 -3.18 9.50 -12.78
C LEU A 163 -1.71 9.78 -13.15
N MET A 164 -1.25 11.02 -12.98
CA MET A 164 0.17 11.39 -13.13
C MET A 164 1.06 10.67 -12.11
N GLN A 165 0.61 10.50 -10.86
CA GLN A 165 1.35 9.75 -9.84
C GLN A 165 1.48 8.27 -10.20
N VAL A 166 0.39 7.62 -10.61
CA VAL A 166 0.43 6.21 -11.02
C VAL A 166 1.35 6.02 -12.25
N LYS A 167 1.30 6.95 -13.21
CA LYS A 167 2.18 6.94 -14.39
C LYS A 167 3.65 7.13 -14.05
N SER A 168 3.96 8.16 -13.27
CA SER A 168 5.33 8.45 -12.83
C SER A 168 5.89 7.27 -12.04
N LEU A 169 5.08 6.68 -11.16
CA LEU A 169 5.45 5.50 -10.38
C LEU A 169 5.74 4.29 -11.29
N LEU A 170 4.93 4.08 -12.33
CA LEU A 170 5.14 2.97 -13.26
C LEU A 170 6.40 3.12 -14.09
N LEU A 171 6.65 4.32 -14.62
CA LEU A 171 7.86 4.63 -15.38
C LEU A 171 9.10 4.56 -14.49
N GLN A 172 9.02 5.05 -13.25
CA GLN A 172 10.08 4.91 -12.25
C GLN A 172 10.37 3.45 -11.92
N ARG A 173 9.33 2.61 -11.79
CA ARG A 173 9.49 1.17 -11.53
C ARG A 173 10.14 0.44 -12.70
N ALA A 174 9.75 0.77 -13.93
CA ALA A 174 10.37 0.19 -15.13
C ALA A 174 11.85 0.59 -15.24
N GLY A 175 12.16 1.85 -14.93
CA GLY A 175 13.53 2.38 -14.97
C GLY A 175 14.21 2.06 -16.30
N LYS A 176 15.38 1.40 -16.21
CA LYS A 176 16.21 1.04 -17.38
C LYS A 176 15.64 -0.12 -18.21
N GLU A 177 14.67 -0.87 -17.66
CA GLU A 177 14.06 -2.02 -18.33
C GLU A 177 12.87 -1.64 -19.21
N LEU A 178 12.47 -0.36 -19.25
CA LEU A 178 11.38 0.09 -20.12
C LEU A 178 11.73 -0.11 -21.60
N ARG A 179 10.89 -0.86 -22.30
CA ARG A 179 11.03 -1.20 -23.73
C ARG A 179 9.92 -0.60 -24.57
N SER A 180 8.71 -0.50 -24.03
CA SER A 180 7.54 -0.01 -24.75
C SER A 180 6.65 0.82 -23.84
N LEU A 181 6.17 1.96 -24.35
CA LEU A 181 5.21 2.80 -23.68
C LEU A 181 4.07 3.20 -24.64
N THR A 182 2.85 2.87 -24.25
CA THR A 182 1.64 3.21 -24.98
C THR A 182 0.74 4.08 -24.10
N LEU A 183 0.52 5.33 -24.52
CA LEU A 183 -0.25 6.33 -23.78
C LEU A 183 -1.38 6.90 -24.64
N GLY A 184 -2.46 7.29 -23.98
CA GLY A 184 -3.59 7.98 -24.60
C GLY A 184 -4.75 7.06 -24.95
N ARG A 185 -5.64 7.51 -25.84
CA ARG A 185 -6.84 6.75 -26.23
C ARG A 185 -6.81 6.46 -27.73
N PRO A 186 -6.61 5.20 -28.16
CA PRO A 186 -6.72 4.84 -29.57
C PRO A 186 -8.17 5.01 -30.04
N THR A 187 -8.35 5.66 -31.18
CA THR A 187 -9.57 6.32 -31.70
C THR A 187 -10.72 5.41 -32.14
N HIS A 188 -10.95 4.26 -31.49
CA HIS A 188 -12.03 3.34 -31.88
C HIS A 188 -13.34 3.44 -31.08
N GLN A 189 -13.43 4.28 -30.04
CA GLN A 189 -14.64 4.40 -29.23
C GLN A 189 -14.90 5.85 -28.80
N ASN A 190 -15.98 6.42 -29.35
CA ASN A 190 -16.61 7.72 -29.09
C ASN A 190 -15.80 8.99 -29.42
N GLU A 191 -16.29 9.74 -30.40
CA GLU A 191 -15.73 10.98 -30.97
C GLU A 191 -15.70 12.19 -30.01
N TYR A 192 -16.22 12.09 -28.79
CA TYR A 192 -16.52 13.27 -27.96
C TYR A 192 -15.84 13.37 -26.60
N ALA A 193 -15.03 12.38 -26.20
CA ALA A 193 -14.33 12.42 -24.92
C ALA A 193 -12.81 12.57 -25.10
N THR A 194 -12.35 13.79 -25.33
CA THR A 194 -10.93 14.17 -25.35
C THR A 194 -10.41 14.27 -23.92
N ILE A 195 -9.93 13.15 -23.37
CA ILE A 195 -9.02 13.20 -22.22
C ILE A 195 -7.68 13.71 -22.72
N LEU A 196 -7.52 15.04 -22.73
CA LEU A 196 -6.28 15.70 -23.12
C LEU A 196 -5.23 15.43 -22.05
N LEU A 197 -4.36 14.47 -22.32
CA LEU A 197 -3.15 14.27 -21.53
C LEU A 197 -2.17 15.39 -21.86
N SER A 198 -1.60 16.00 -20.82
CA SER A 198 -0.56 17.00 -20.98
C SER A 198 0.81 16.32 -21.16
N ALA A 199 1.70 17.00 -21.89
CA ALA A 199 3.07 16.56 -22.19
C ALA A 199 3.93 16.19 -20.97
N TYR A 200 3.53 16.61 -19.76
CA TYR A 200 4.13 16.17 -18.50
C TYR A 200 4.10 14.65 -18.29
N CYS A 201 3.25 13.92 -19.01
CA CYS A 201 3.24 12.46 -19.00
C CYS A 201 4.56 11.83 -19.46
N LEU A 202 5.41 12.57 -20.16
CA LEU A 202 6.73 12.13 -20.61
C LEU A 202 7.88 12.61 -19.72
N ALA A 203 7.60 13.42 -18.69
CA ALA A 203 8.64 13.95 -17.79
C ALA A 203 9.52 12.86 -17.12
N PRO A 204 9.00 11.68 -16.73
CA PRO A 204 9.83 10.60 -16.19
C PRO A 204 10.80 9.95 -17.19
N LEU A 205 10.63 10.22 -18.49
CA LEU A 205 11.57 9.81 -19.54
C LEU A 205 12.74 10.79 -19.70
N SER A 206 12.81 11.84 -18.87
CA SER A 206 13.94 12.77 -18.88
C SER A 206 15.23 12.07 -18.42
N PRO A 207 16.37 12.33 -19.08
CA PRO A 207 17.69 11.85 -18.64
C PRO A 207 18.01 12.23 -17.19
N ASP A 208 17.45 13.34 -16.70
CA ASP A 208 17.65 13.86 -15.35
C ASP A 208 17.12 12.93 -14.24
N MET A 209 16.25 11.96 -14.59
CA MET A 209 15.59 11.05 -13.66
C MET A 209 16.17 9.62 -13.71
N ASP A 210 17.46 9.48 -14.01
CA ASP A 210 18.20 8.20 -14.17
C ASP A 210 17.65 7.28 -15.29
N PHE A 211 16.81 7.82 -16.17
CA PHE A 211 16.30 7.10 -17.32
C PHE A 211 17.33 7.13 -18.45
N THR A 212 17.97 5.98 -18.71
CA THR A 212 18.99 5.85 -19.76
C THR A 212 18.42 5.48 -21.13
N GLY A 213 17.16 5.02 -21.19
CA GLY A 213 16.42 4.68 -22.42
C GLY A 213 17.07 3.72 -23.43
N VAL A 214 18.19 3.07 -23.08
CA VAL A 214 18.96 2.16 -23.95
C VAL A 214 18.13 0.99 -24.48
N LEU A 215 17.18 0.49 -23.68
CA LEU A 215 16.31 -0.62 -24.06
C LEU A 215 14.98 -0.18 -24.66
N PHE A 216 14.72 1.13 -24.68
CA PHE A 216 13.44 1.69 -25.10
C PHE A 216 13.31 1.67 -26.62
N ARG A 217 12.30 0.96 -27.12
CA ARG A 217 12.13 0.62 -28.54
C ARG A 217 10.82 1.10 -29.11
N SER A 218 9.78 1.26 -28.31
CA SER A 218 8.44 1.59 -28.81
C SER A 218 7.79 2.71 -28.01
N LEU A 219 7.30 3.75 -28.71
CA LEU A 219 6.54 4.84 -28.14
C LEU A 219 5.29 5.10 -28.97
N HIS A 220 4.13 4.85 -28.38
CA HIS A 220 2.84 5.11 -28.99
C HIS A 220 2.07 6.14 -28.19
N LEU A 221 1.75 7.28 -28.81
CA LEU A 221 1.04 8.39 -28.22
C LEU A 221 -0.24 8.66 -29.03
N TYR A 222 -1.39 8.65 -28.36
CA TYR A 222 -2.70 8.84 -28.98
C TYR A 222 -3.49 9.99 -28.32
N ASN A 223 -3.87 11.01 -29.09
CA ASN A 223 -4.69 12.15 -28.63
C ASN A 223 -4.10 12.88 -27.40
N ILE A 224 -2.80 13.17 -27.42
CA ILE A 224 -2.07 13.84 -26.32
C ILE A 224 -1.66 15.24 -26.79
N ILE A 225 -1.86 16.26 -25.95
CA ILE A 225 -1.28 17.59 -26.22
C ILE A 225 0.21 17.52 -25.86
N LEU A 226 1.05 17.46 -26.88
CA LEU A 226 2.49 17.47 -26.72
C LEU A 226 3.02 18.90 -26.80
N ASN A 227 3.91 19.23 -25.88
CA ASN A 227 4.79 20.39 -26.01
C ASN A 227 6.10 19.85 -26.57
N GLU A 228 6.58 20.48 -27.64
CA GLU A 228 7.78 20.12 -28.39
C GLU A 228 8.98 19.83 -27.48
N MET A 229 9.16 20.63 -26.42
CA MET A 229 10.24 20.45 -25.45
C MET A 229 10.20 19.07 -24.76
N PHE A 230 9.04 18.63 -24.29
CA PHE A 230 8.91 17.35 -23.58
C PHE A 230 9.00 16.16 -24.53
N LEU A 231 8.51 16.30 -25.77
CA LEU A 231 8.65 15.27 -26.79
C LEU A 231 10.11 15.10 -27.19
N CYS A 232 10.85 16.20 -27.43
CA CYS A 232 12.27 16.15 -27.72
C CYS A 232 13.08 15.55 -26.57
N THR A 233 12.77 15.88 -25.32
CA THR A 233 13.43 15.29 -24.14
C THR A 233 13.14 13.79 -24.02
N ALA A 234 11.91 13.36 -24.29
CA ALA A 234 11.58 11.94 -24.27
C ALA A 234 12.31 11.19 -25.40
N LEU A 235 12.28 11.73 -26.62
CA LEU A 235 12.94 11.12 -27.78
C LEU A 235 14.46 11.13 -27.67
N SER A 236 15.07 12.14 -27.04
CA SER A 236 16.53 12.17 -26.83
C SER A 236 17.00 11.08 -25.87
N ALA A 237 16.17 10.70 -24.90
CA ALA A 237 16.43 9.54 -24.05
C ALA A 237 16.25 8.21 -24.81
N CYS A 238 15.46 8.20 -25.89
CA CYS A 238 15.23 7.02 -26.72
C CYS A 238 16.34 6.90 -27.78
N SER A 239 17.44 6.21 -27.46
CA SER A 239 18.59 6.14 -28.39
C SER A 239 18.34 5.30 -29.65
N ASN A 240 17.26 4.49 -29.69
CA ASN A 240 17.00 3.56 -30.82
C ASN A 240 15.51 3.16 -30.95
N PRO A 241 14.59 4.09 -31.25
CA PRO A 241 13.18 3.75 -31.43
C PRO A 241 13.01 2.89 -32.69
N ILE A 242 12.41 1.71 -32.52
CA ILE A 242 12.04 0.79 -33.60
C ILE A 242 10.63 1.11 -34.10
N ASP A 243 9.76 1.58 -33.20
CA ASP A 243 8.34 1.83 -33.48
C ASP A 243 7.88 3.12 -32.79
N LEU A 244 7.65 4.17 -33.57
CA LEU A 244 7.16 5.46 -33.08
C LEU A 244 5.83 5.76 -33.75
N LYS A 245 4.78 5.93 -32.94
CA LYS A 245 3.45 6.27 -33.42
C LYS A 245 2.90 7.46 -32.65
N ILE A 246 2.72 8.57 -33.33
CA ILE A 246 2.10 9.78 -32.77
C ILE A 246 0.84 10.03 -33.59
N VAL A 247 -0.32 9.92 -32.95
CA VAL A 247 -1.63 10.19 -33.56
C VAL A 247 -2.23 11.36 -32.79
N GLU A 248 -2.17 12.54 -33.39
CA GLU A 248 -2.85 13.75 -32.92
C GLU A 248 -4.13 13.93 -33.75
N LEU A 249 -5.24 14.26 -33.08
CA LEU A 249 -6.50 14.70 -33.70
C LEU A 249 -6.62 16.22 -33.55
#